data_AF-C9QFN3-F1
#
_entry.id   AF-C9QFN3-F1
#
_cell.length_a   1.000
_cell.length_b   1.000
_cell.length_c   1.000
_cell.angle_alpha   90.00
_cell.angle_beta   90.00
_cell.angle_gamma   90.00
#
_symmetry.space_group_name_H-M   'P 1'
#
loop_
_entity.id
_entity.type
_entity.pdbx_description
1 polymer ?
#
loop_
_entity_poly.entity_id
_entity_poly.type
_entity_poly.pdbx_seq_one_letter_code
_entity_poly.pdbx_strand_id
1 'polypeptide(L)'
;MIKTTIKTLSISLILLSGHAYSESLPERIDQFVDLFDQEKATASYDIRSLQTDYPTRLLTPESMLPQTSAYPLKDIQRLYQLAKNCTGKLPLSPLITEPLVYTRAMCKGNRLTNKWFTRSALIHPGGGTYASRYVDVYPDRKDELQQYMHIKERSLAPDSTLLGRLQRMNEDAIIALISGSSMFIERDELWLRQSDNYLIFPEHIWKRNVETAGLSFTLRQESSSCFVRRGNLCWDAKDHSDLLRMSMVALVIANIFLVLGWSVYRWNTKRQEMKSRMLILQILTHELRTPIASLSLTVEGFRREFEQLPETVYDEFRRLCEDSRRLRQLAEASKDYLQSDNKPLATDWVPSVKEWLEFKIEEEFNNNIEFVINEDIAAKLNVYWLGTCIDNLIRNAVKYGVAPVVLDVTTSKQKITVKVIDQGELSSKDWRQLRKPFVSKSGLGLGLTIVESMVGRMGGKMSLVGPPTTFILEIPCETDTASC
;
A
#
# COMPACT_ATOMS: atom_id res chain seq x y z
N MET A 1 -21.11 -26.76 -18.89
CA MET A 1 -19.88 -27.47 -18.47
C MET A 1 -18.97 -26.65 -17.57
N ILE A 2 -18.75 -25.34 -17.79
CA ILE A 2 -17.80 -24.53 -16.98
C ILE A 2 -18.26 -24.30 -15.52
N LYS A 3 -19.58 -24.19 -15.26
CA LYS A 3 -20.09 -24.00 -13.89
C LYS A 3 -19.94 -25.24 -12.99
N THR A 4 -19.94 -26.44 -13.57
CA THR A 4 -19.83 -27.69 -12.82
C THR A 4 -18.38 -28.00 -12.44
N THR A 5 -17.41 -27.68 -13.31
CA THR A 5 -15.98 -27.81 -13.01
C THR A 5 -15.49 -26.83 -11.94
N ILE A 6 -16.06 -25.62 -11.87
CA ILE A 6 -15.69 -24.66 -10.81
C ILE A 6 -16.19 -25.15 -9.43
N LYS A 7 -17.42 -25.70 -9.35
CA LYS A 7 -17.96 -26.22 -8.09
C LYS A 7 -17.18 -27.43 -7.56
N THR A 8 -16.77 -28.36 -8.43
CA THR A 8 -15.98 -29.52 -7.99
C THR A 8 -14.58 -29.13 -7.55
N LEU A 9 -13.94 -28.14 -8.18
CA LEU A 9 -12.63 -27.64 -7.76
C LEU A 9 -12.69 -26.96 -6.38
N SER A 10 -13.75 -26.19 -6.10
CA SER A 10 -13.93 -25.52 -4.81
C SER A 10 -14.19 -26.50 -3.65
N ILE A 11 -14.87 -27.61 -3.90
CA ILE A 11 -15.18 -28.61 -2.86
C ILE A 11 -13.95 -29.47 -2.55
N SER A 12 -13.13 -29.81 -3.56
CA SER A 12 -11.89 -30.58 -3.35
C SER A 12 -10.82 -29.82 -2.57
N LEU A 13 -10.81 -28.48 -2.63
CA LEU A 13 -9.81 -27.66 -1.91
C LEU A 13 -10.09 -27.58 -0.39
N ILE A 14 -11.34 -27.74 0.04
CA ILE A 14 -11.75 -27.66 1.46
C ILE A 14 -11.41 -28.96 2.21
N LEU A 15 -11.41 -30.10 1.50
CA LEU A 15 -11.13 -31.44 2.07
C LEU A 15 -9.63 -31.75 2.24
N LEU A 16 -8.74 -30.87 1.79
CA LEU A 16 -7.27 -31.01 1.88
C LEU A 16 -6.65 -30.13 2.98
N SER A 17 -7.43 -29.72 3.97
CA SER A 17 -6.91 -29.09 5.18
C SER A 17 -6.20 -30.15 6.04
N GLY A 18 -4.95 -30.46 5.67
CA GLY A 18 -4.05 -31.21 6.53
C GLY A 18 -3.96 -30.52 7.88
N HIS A 19 -4.09 -31.27 8.96
CA HIS A 19 -3.85 -30.77 10.30
C HIS A 19 -2.38 -30.32 10.40
N ALA A 20 -2.14 -29.02 10.26
CA ALA A 20 -0.85 -28.42 10.55
C ALA A 20 -0.72 -28.31 12.08
N TYR A 21 -0.01 -29.26 12.69
CA TYR A 21 0.43 -29.11 14.07
C TYR A 21 1.57 -28.10 14.09
N SER A 22 1.34 -26.94 14.72
CA SER A 22 2.40 -25.97 15.00
C SER A 22 3.00 -26.32 16.35
N GLU A 23 4.16 -26.98 16.34
CA GLU A 23 4.95 -27.17 17.57
C GLU A 23 5.44 -25.82 18.09
N SER A 24 5.29 -25.64 19.40
CA SER A 24 5.76 -24.46 20.11
C SER A 24 7.30 -24.43 20.19
N LEU A 25 7.87 -23.24 20.39
CA LEU A 25 9.31 -23.08 20.50
C LEU A 25 9.93 -23.90 21.65
N PRO A 26 9.33 -24.00 22.86
CA PRO A 26 9.81 -24.91 23.91
C PRO A 26 9.82 -26.38 23.50
N GLU A 27 8.76 -26.88 22.84
CA GLU A 27 8.69 -28.28 22.40
C GLU A 27 9.81 -28.61 21.38
N ARG A 28 10.10 -27.68 20.47
CA ARG A 28 11.23 -27.83 19.53
C ARG A 28 12.58 -27.88 20.23
N ILE A 29 12.75 -27.11 21.31
CA ILE A 29 13.97 -27.14 22.12
C ILE A 29 14.10 -28.48 22.86
N ASP A 30 12.99 -29.02 23.38
CA ASP A 30 13.00 -30.34 24.03
C ASP A 30 13.33 -31.44 23.01
N GLN A 31 12.72 -31.41 21.82
CA GLN A 31 13.10 -32.30 20.71
C GLN A 31 14.58 -32.15 20.32
N PHE A 32 15.10 -30.93 20.29
CA PHE A 32 16.52 -30.68 20.03
C PHE A 32 17.42 -31.38 21.06
N VAL A 33 17.06 -31.36 22.34
CA VAL A 33 17.79 -32.05 23.41
C VAL A 33 17.72 -33.57 23.24
N ASP A 34 16.57 -34.10 22.81
CA ASP A 34 16.36 -35.54 22.60
C ASP A 34 17.16 -36.10 21.41
N LEU A 35 17.62 -35.26 20.47
CA LEU A 35 18.49 -35.67 19.35
C LEU A 35 19.93 -35.99 19.78
N PHE A 36 20.32 -35.71 21.03
CA PHE A 36 21.67 -35.95 21.51
C PHE A 36 21.82 -37.31 22.19
N ASP A 37 22.77 -38.08 21.67
CA ASP A 37 23.18 -39.37 22.23
C ASP A 37 24.45 -39.17 23.09
N GLN A 38 24.41 -39.66 24.33
CA GLN A 38 25.48 -39.47 25.31
C GLN A 38 26.81 -40.09 24.85
N GLU A 39 26.76 -41.18 24.09
CA GLU A 39 27.98 -41.86 23.59
C GLU A 39 28.78 -41.01 22.60
N LYS A 40 28.15 -40.01 21.98
CA LYS A 40 28.77 -39.12 21.00
C LYS A 40 29.37 -37.85 21.64
N ALA A 41 29.25 -37.71 22.96
CA ALA A 41 29.85 -36.58 23.67
C ALA A 41 31.38 -36.71 23.68
N THR A 42 32.07 -35.60 23.44
CA THR A 42 33.55 -35.55 23.47
C THR A 42 34.09 -35.63 24.89
N ALA A 43 33.35 -35.09 25.86
CA ALA A 43 33.68 -35.15 27.27
C ALA A 43 32.40 -35.07 28.12
N SER A 44 32.49 -35.56 29.35
CA SER A 44 31.43 -35.49 30.35
C SER A 44 32.02 -35.04 31.69
N TYR A 45 31.37 -34.07 32.33
CA TYR A 45 31.81 -33.54 33.62
C TYR A 45 30.65 -33.56 34.63
N ASP A 46 30.86 -34.22 35.77
CA ASP A 46 29.91 -34.22 36.89
C ASP A 46 29.84 -32.81 37.52
N ILE A 47 28.64 -32.29 37.64
CA ILE A 47 28.38 -30.93 38.14
C ILE A 47 28.83 -30.79 39.60
N ARG A 48 28.66 -31.83 40.43
CA ARG A 48 29.02 -31.81 41.85
C ARG A 48 30.53 -31.77 42.03
N SER A 49 31.26 -32.55 41.23
CA SER A 49 32.72 -32.51 41.19
C SER A 49 33.21 -31.13 40.74
N LEU A 50 32.59 -30.55 39.70
CA LEU A 50 32.93 -29.20 39.24
C LEU A 50 32.72 -28.14 40.33
N GLN A 51 31.57 -28.18 41.02
CA GLN A 51 31.27 -27.25 42.12
C GLN A 51 32.21 -27.40 43.32
N THR A 52 32.69 -28.64 43.57
CA THR A 52 33.62 -28.94 44.67
C THR A 52 35.04 -28.45 44.35
N ASP A 53 35.52 -28.74 43.14
CA ASP A 53 36.89 -28.42 42.71
C ASP A 53 37.05 -26.93 42.33
N TYR A 54 35.96 -26.29 41.89
CA TYR A 54 35.93 -24.91 41.44
C TYR A 54 34.81 -24.12 42.13
N PRO A 55 35.05 -23.60 43.35
CA PRO A 55 34.14 -22.66 43.98
C PRO A 55 33.81 -21.49 43.06
N THR A 56 32.56 -21.02 43.08
CA THR A 56 32.05 -19.95 42.19
C THR A 56 32.96 -18.72 42.13
N ARG A 57 33.50 -18.29 43.28
CA ARG A 57 34.39 -17.14 43.37
C ARG A 57 35.71 -17.31 42.61
N LEU A 58 36.15 -18.54 42.37
CA LEU A 58 37.36 -18.84 41.60
C LEU A 58 37.11 -18.94 40.09
N LEU A 59 35.85 -18.80 39.66
CA LEU A 59 35.42 -18.83 38.25
C LEU A 59 35.01 -17.45 37.73
N THR A 60 34.30 -16.67 38.56
CA THR A 60 33.70 -15.39 38.16
C THR A 60 34.74 -14.33 37.80
N PRO A 61 34.69 -13.72 36.59
CA PRO A 61 35.64 -12.68 36.18
C PRO A 61 35.71 -11.48 37.14
N GLU A 62 34.59 -11.14 37.78
CA GLU A 62 34.50 -10.06 38.79
C GLU A 62 35.47 -10.25 39.97
N SER A 63 35.83 -11.48 40.31
CA SER A 63 36.79 -11.79 41.39
C SER A 63 38.21 -11.29 41.10
N MET A 64 38.56 -11.11 39.82
CA MET A 64 39.85 -10.57 39.41
C MET A 64 39.90 -9.04 39.55
N LEU A 65 38.75 -8.38 39.69
CA LEU A 65 38.65 -6.94 39.83
C LEU A 65 38.77 -6.50 41.30
N PRO A 66 39.20 -5.26 41.57
CA PRO A 66 39.15 -4.69 42.92
C PRO A 66 37.72 -4.73 43.50
N GLN A 67 37.59 -5.26 44.71
CA GLN A 67 36.31 -5.49 45.39
C GLN A 67 35.80 -4.22 46.09
N THR A 68 35.76 -3.10 45.37
CA THR A 68 35.42 -1.77 45.92
C THR A 68 33.96 -1.65 46.37
N SER A 69 33.07 -2.52 45.86
CA SER A 69 31.68 -2.62 46.30
C SER A 69 31.52 -3.35 47.64
N ALA A 70 32.43 -4.28 47.96
CA ALA A 70 32.32 -5.13 49.14
C ALA A 70 32.96 -4.52 50.41
N TYR A 71 33.87 -3.56 50.25
CA TYR A 71 34.61 -2.97 51.38
C TYR A 71 34.59 -1.43 51.33
N PRO A 72 34.58 -0.74 52.49
CA PRO A 72 34.73 0.70 52.53
C PRO A 72 36.06 1.15 51.90
N LEU A 73 36.00 2.09 50.95
CA LEU A 73 37.17 2.56 50.20
C LEU A 73 38.32 3.03 51.11
N LYS A 74 37.99 3.73 52.20
CA LYS A 74 38.97 4.21 53.19
C LYS A 74 39.73 3.07 53.87
N ASP A 75 39.08 1.95 54.12
CA ASP A 75 39.71 0.78 54.73
C ASP A 75 40.57 0.01 53.72
N ILE A 76 40.15 -0.10 52.46
CA ILE A 76 40.99 -0.64 51.38
C ILE A 76 42.27 0.21 51.22
N GLN A 77 42.14 1.55 51.22
CA GLN A 77 43.29 2.45 51.10
C GLN A 77 44.28 2.27 52.26
N ARG A 78 43.79 2.15 53.49
CA ARG A 78 44.61 1.88 54.68
C ARG A 78 45.29 0.51 54.60
N LEU A 79 44.55 -0.52 54.18
CA LEU A 79 45.08 -1.86 54.01
C LEU A 79 46.19 -1.89 52.95
N TYR A 80 46.00 -1.17 51.84
CA TYR A 80 47.00 -1.04 50.78
C TYR A 80 48.27 -0.31 51.24
N GLN A 81 48.12 0.79 52.00
CA GLN A 81 49.25 1.49 52.61
C GLN A 81 50.00 0.58 53.61
N LEU A 82 49.26 -0.17 54.42
CA LEU A 82 49.83 -1.14 55.36
C LEU A 82 50.58 -2.25 54.62
N ALA A 83 50.06 -2.76 53.51
CA ALA A 83 50.73 -3.80 52.71
C ALA A 83 52.04 -3.29 52.08
N LYS A 84 52.12 -2.02 51.71
CA LYS A 84 53.35 -1.42 51.14
C LYS A 84 54.41 -1.11 52.19
N ASN A 85 54.01 -0.51 53.31
CA ASN A 85 54.95 0.07 54.27
C ASN A 85 55.12 -0.79 55.53
N CYS A 86 54.29 -1.83 55.70
CA CYS A 86 54.20 -2.67 56.89
C CYS A 86 54.05 -1.92 58.22
N THR A 87 53.65 -0.65 58.14
CA THR A 87 53.49 0.30 59.24
C THR A 87 52.31 1.23 58.92
N GLY A 88 51.69 1.82 59.95
CA GLY A 88 50.59 2.78 59.77
C GLY A 88 49.34 2.46 60.61
N LYS A 89 48.27 3.22 60.37
CA LYS A 89 46.98 3.09 61.09
C LYS A 89 46.21 1.88 60.59
N LEU A 90 45.76 1.03 61.50
CA LEU A 90 44.94 -0.14 61.18
C LEU A 90 43.52 0.26 60.77
N PRO A 91 42.93 -0.41 59.77
CA PRO A 91 41.51 -0.25 59.47
C PRO A 91 40.66 -0.87 60.61
N LEU A 92 39.51 -0.27 60.92
CA LEU A 92 38.70 -0.60 62.10
C LEU A 92 37.43 -1.39 61.75
N SER A 93 37.08 -1.49 60.47
CA SER A 93 35.88 -2.19 60.03
C SER A 93 36.00 -3.72 60.23
N PRO A 94 34.99 -4.40 60.76
CA PRO A 94 35.01 -5.85 60.91
C PRO A 94 35.09 -6.60 59.57
N LEU A 95 34.65 -5.96 58.48
CA LEU A 95 34.71 -6.53 57.13
C LEU A 95 36.16 -6.78 56.67
N ILE A 96 37.12 -6.00 57.17
CA ILE A 96 38.52 -6.08 56.74
C ILE A 96 39.36 -7.05 57.59
N THR A 97 38.75 -7.74 58.57
CA THR A 97 39.48 -8.54 59.56
C THR A 97 40.34 -9.61 58.91
N GLU A 98 39.77 -10.39 57.98
CA GLU A 98 40.51 -11.42 57.24
C GLU A 98 41.62 -10.81 56.35
N PRO A 99 41.34 -9.81 55.49
CA PRO A 99 42.40 -9.13 54.74
C PRO A 99 43.52 -8.58 55.64
N LEU A 100 43.17 -8.03 56.81
CA LEU A 100 44.14 -7.50 57.75
C LEU A 100 45.03 -8.60 58.35
N VAL A 101 44.46 -9.76 58.69
CA VAL A 101 45.23 -10.93 59.16
C VAL A 101 46.23 -11.36 58.08
N TYR A 102 45.79 -11.45 56.82
CA TYR A 102 46.66 -11.78 55.69
C TYR A 102 47.80 -10.76 55.54
N THR A 103 47.50 -9.46 55.45
CA THR A 103 48.50 -8.41 55.27
C THR A 103 49.53 -8.39 56.41
N ARG A 104 49.09 -8.58 57.65
CA ARG A 104 49.99 -8.66 58.81
C ARG A 104 50.88 -9.90 58.77
N ALA A 105 50.37 -11.04 58.32
CA ALA A 105 51.16 -12.25 58.16
C ALA A 105 52.28 -12.04 57.13
N MET A 106 51.94 -11.45 55.98
CA MET A 106 52.92 -11.13 54.92
C MET A 106 53.99 -10.15 55.41
N CYS A 107 53.60 -9.07 56.09
CA CYS A 107 54.55 -8.09 56.63
C CYS A 107 55.51 -8.65 57.69
N LYS A 108 55.07 -9.66 58.47
CA LYS A 108 55.89 -10.32 59.50
C LYS A 108 56.69 -11.51 58.96
N GLY A 109 56.48 -11.92 57.71
CA GLY A 109 57.05 -13.15 57.16
C GLY A 109 56.47 -14.43 57.79
N ASN A 110 55.27 -14.36 58.38
CA ASN A 110 54.61 -15.51 58.99
C ASN A 110 53.98 -16.39 57.89
N ARG A 111 54.27 -17.69 57.91
CA ARG A 111 53.70 -18.64 56.95
C ARG A 111 52.24 -18.97 57.30
N LEU A 112 51.35 -18.85 56.32
CA LEU A 112 49.93 -19.21 56.45
C LEU A 112 49.72 -20.70 56.14
N THR A 113 48.88 -21.38 56.93
CA THR A 113 48.59 -22.81 56.74
C THR A 113 47.57 -23.03 55.61
N ASN A 114 47.52 -24.23 55.01
CA ASN A 114 46.50 -24.57 54.00
C ASN A 114 45.07 -24.39 54.53
N LYS A 115 44.85 -24.74 55.80
CA LYS A 115 43.56 -24.55 56.49
C LYS A 115 43.10 -23.09 56.51
N TRP A 116 44.04 -22.13 56.51
CA TRP A 116 43.69 -20.72 56.43
C TRP A 116 43.05 -20.40 55.08
N PHE A 117 43.66 -20.83 53.97
CA PHE A 117 43.12 -20.63 52.62
C PHE A 117 41.78 -21.34 52.43
N THR A 118 41.63 -22.57 52.93
CA THR A 118 40.36 -23.32 52.88
C THR A 118 39.22 -22.60 53.60
N ARG A 119 39.51 -21.90 54.70
CA ARG A 119 38.50 -21.19 55.51
C ARG A 119 38.34 -19.71 55.13
N SER A 120 39.25 -19.18 54.33
CA SER A 120 39.23 -17.79 53.88
C SER A 120 38.12 -17.55 52.86
N ALA A 121 37.79 -16.28 52.62
CA ALA A 121 36.93 -15.85 51.54
C ALA A 121 37.53 -16.04 50.13
N LEU A 122 38.79 -16.51 50.04
CA LEU A 122 39.63 -16.73 48.85
C LEU A 122 40.07 -15.44 48.14
N ILE A 123 39.16 -14.48 47.97
CA ILE A 123 39.37 -13.27 47.17
C ILE A 123 39.97 -12.15 48.01
N HIS A 124 41.07 -11.58 47.52
CA HIS A 124 41.73 -10.42 48.11
C HIS A 124 40.95 -9.12 47.76
N PRO A 125 40.82 -8.12 48.67
CA PRO A 125 40.06 -6.89 48.40
C PRO A 125 40.54 -6.11 47.16
N GLY A 126 41.82 -6.24 46.81
CA GLY A 126 42.43 -5.64 45.62
C GLY A 126 42.21 -6.42 44.32
N GLY A 127 41.36 -7.45 44.31
CA GLY A 127 41.18 -8.35 43.18
C GLY A 127 42.20 -9.49 43.14
N GLY A 128 41.79 -10.61 42.55
CA GLY A 128 42.52 -11.87 42.56
C GLY A 128 42.43 -12.58 43.91
N THR A 129 43.19 -13.66 44.07
CA THR A 129 43.13 -14.48 45.29
C THR A 129 44.26 -14.17 46.28
N TYR A 130 44.02 -14.48 47.56
CA TYR A 130 45.09 -14.51 48.57
C TYR A 130 46.16 -15.55 48.22
N ALA A 131 45.74 -16.69 47.68
CA ALA A 131 46.62 -17.79 47.30
C ALA A 131 47.62 -17.35 46.23
N SER A 132 47.16 -16.66 45.17
CA SER A 132 48.07 -16.17 44.12
C SER A 132 49.11 -15.21 44.66
N ARG A 133 48.67 -14.18 45.40
CA ARG A 133 49.58 -13.20 46.00
C ARG A 133 50.54 -13.81 47.01
N TYR A 134 50.12 -14.87 47.70
CA TYR A 134 50.98 -15.59 48.65
C TYR A 134 52.05 -16.40 47.92
N VAL A 135 51.70 -17.04 46.81
CA VAL A 135 52.65 -17.81 45.98
C VAL A 135 53.66 -16.90 45.29
N ASP A 136 53.31 -15.65 44.96
CA ASP A 136 54.26 -14.67 44.45
C ASP A 136 55.42 -14.41 45.43
N VAL A 137 55.18 -14.54 46.74
CA VAL A 137 56.19 -14.39 47.81
C VAL A 137 56.82 -15.72 48.20
N TYR A 138 56.07 -16.82 48.14
CA TYR A 138 56.51 -18.18 48.48
C TYR A 138 56.26 -19.15 47.31
N PRO A 139 57.11 -19.14 46.26
CA PRO A 139 56.89 -19.92 45.04
C PRO A 139 56.91 -21.44 45.25
N ASP A 140 57.57 -21.91 46.32
CA ASP A 140 57.64 -23.32 46.73
C ASP A 140 56.25 -23.92 47.03
N ARG A 141 55.26 -23.07 47.32
CA ARG A 141 53.91 -23.51 47.71
C ARG A 141 52.89 -23.45 46.58
N LYS A 142 53.33 -23.22 45.34
CA LYS A 142 52.47 -23.08 44.17
C LYS A 142 51.56 -24.30 43.99
N ASP A 143 52.12 -25.49 44.01
CA ASP A 143 51.38 -26.73 43.73
C ASP A 143 50.33 -27.04 44.83
N GLU A 144 50.63 -26.71 46.09
CA GLU A 144 49.70 -26.88 47.21
C GLU A 144 48.50 -25.93 47.16
N LEU A 145 48.74 -24.69 46.70
CA LEU A 145 47.79 -23.59 46.78
C LEU A 145 47.02 -23.34 45.47
N GLN A 146 47.38 -24.04 44.38
CA GLN A 146 46.75 -23.88 43.07
C GLN A 146 45.23 -24.03 43.11
N GLN A 147 44.70 -24.96 43.93
CA GLN A 147 43.26 -25.17 44.09
C GLN A 147 42.51 -23.95 44.67
N TYR A 148 43.19 -23.07 45.40
CA TYR A 148 42.61 -21.86 46.00
C TYR A 148 42.82 -20.61 45.14
N MET A 149 43.50 -20.73 44.00
CA MET A 149 43.70 -19.66 43.04
C MET A 149 42.54 -19.59 42.05
N HIS A 150 42.25 -18.38 41.57
CA HIS A 150 41.30 -18.16 40.50
C HIS A 150 41.78 -18.87 39.23
N ILE A 151 40.87 -19.38 38.39
CA ILE A 151 41.26 -20.16 37.20
C ILE A 151 42.22 -19.39 36.26
N LYS A 152 42.08 -18.06 36.18
CA LYS A 152 42.94 -17.17 35.36
C LYS A 152 44.32 -16.91 35.97
N GLU A 153 44.51 -17.19 37.27
CA GLU A 153 45.80 -17.06 37.97
C GLU A 153 46.62 -18.36 37.89
N ARG A 154 45.97 -19.50 37.59
CA ARG A 154 46.64 -20.80 37.37
C ARG A 154 47.38 -20.80 36.03
N SER A 155 48.35 -21.69 35.88
CA SER A 155 49.00 -21.92 34.58
C SER A 155 47.96 -22.31 33.52
N LEU A 156 48.17 -21.85 32.28
CA LEU A 156 47.28 -22.17 31.17
C LEU A 156 47.30 -23.67 30.91
N ALA A 157 46.16 -24.33 31.12
CA ALA A 157 46.03 -25.76 30.91
C ALA A 157 45.72 -26.10 29.43
N PRO A 158 46.00 -27.33 28.98
CA PRO A 158 45.62 -27.79 27.64
C PRO A 158 44.12 -27.67 27.41
N ASP A 159 43.72 -27.34 26.18
CA ASP A 159 42.32 -27.13 25.77
C ASP A 159 41.41 -28.33 26.01
N SER A 160 41.93 -29.55 25.94
CA SER A 160 41.20 -30.80 26.19
C SER A 160 40.80 -31.00 27.66
N THR A 161 41.48 -30.33 28.60
CA THR A 161 41.23 -30.46 30.05
C THR A 161 40.11 -29.55 30.52
N LEU A 162 39.42 -29.93 31.60
CA LEU A 162 38.37 -29.10 32.21
C LEU A 162 38.88 -27.69 32.55
N LEU A 163 40.02 -27.59 33.23
CA LEU A 163 40.62 -26.30 33.58
C LEU A 163 40.91 -25.47 32.32
N GLY A 164 41.41 -26.09 31.26
CA GLY A 164 41.70 -25.40 30.01
C GLY A 164 40.46 -24.86 29.32
N ARG A 165 39.35 -25.60 29.35
CA ARG A 165 38.05 -25.13 28.85
C ARG A 165 37.53 -23.96 29.69
N LEU A 166 37.49 -24.11 31.02
CA LEU A 166 37.06 -23.06 31.96
C LEU A 166 37.87 -21.76 31.81
N GLN A 167 39.20 -21.86 31.70
CA GLN A 167 40.09 -20.72 31.50
C GLN A 167 39.83 -19.97 30.20
N ARG A 168 39.19 -20.61 29.21
CA ARG A 168 38.96 -20.06 27.87
C ARG A 168 37.53 -19.59 27.66
N MET A 169 36.63 -19.87 28.60
CA MET A 169 35.24 -19.43 28.56
C MET A 169 35.11 -17.90 28.62
N ASN A 170 34.11 -17.39 27.91
CA ASN A 170 33.67 -16.00 28.06
C ASN A 170 32.84 -15.82 29.34
N GLU A 171 32.53 -14.57 29.68
CA GLU A 171 31.80 -14.24 30.91
C GLU A 171 30.38 -14.83 30.94
N ASP A 172 29.64 -14.74 29.82
CA ASP A 172 28.28 -15.27 29.73
C ASP A 172 28.24 -16.80 29.89
N ALA A 173 29.23 -17.53 29.35
CA ALA A 173 29.35 -18.98 29.50
C ALA A 173 29.70 -19.37 30.95
N ILE A 174 30.61 -18.64 31.60
CA ILE A 174 30.90 -18.83 33.03
C ILE A 174 29.63 -18.60 33.88
N ILE A 175 28.86 -17.55 33.61
CA ILE A 175 27.60 -17.28 34.30
C ILE A 175 26.57 -18.38 34.02
N ALA A 176 26.47 -18.87 32.78
CA ALA A 176 25.59 -19.97 32.42
C ALA A 176 25.96 -21.28 33.14
N LEU A 177 27.25 -21.57 33.26
CA LEU A 177 27.77 -22.73 34.00
C LEU A 177 27.47 -22.62 35.49
N ILE A 178 27.77 -21.48 36.13
CA ILE A 178 27.54 -21.25 37.57
C ILE A 178 26.05 -21.32 37.90
N SER A 179 25.18 -20.79 37.03
CA SER A 179 23.73 -20.85 37.21
C SER A 179 23.13 -22.24 36.97
N GLY A 180 23.93 -23.22 36.54
CA GLY A 180 23.47 -24.58 36.25
C GLY A 180 22.52 -24.62 35.05
N SER A 181 22.71 -23.73 34.08
CA SER A 181 21.88 -23.63 32.88
C SER A 181 21.80 -24.96 32.14
N SER A 182 20.64 -25.26 31.54
CA SER A 182 20.41 -26.53 30.83
C SER A 182 21.31 -26.70 29.62
N MET A 183 21.69 -25.60 28.98
CA MET A 183 22.63 -25.59 27.86
C MET A 183 23.27 -24.21 27.71
N PHE A 184 24.46 -24.17 27.14
CA PHE A 184 25.15 -22.96 26.68
C PHE A 184 26.21 -23.33 25.65
N ILE A 185 26.61 -22.37 24.82
CA ILE A 185 27.70 -22.56 23.85
C ILE A 185 28.93 -21.81 24.31
N GLU A 186 30.09 -22.45 24.19
CA GLU A 186 31.38 -21.78 24.30
C GLU A 186 32.22 -22.16 23.09
N ARG A 187 32.67 -21.14 22.33
CA ARG A 187 33.36 -21.33 21.04
C ARG A 187 32.51 -22.19 20.10
N ASP A 188 33.01 -23.36 19.74
CA ASP A 188 32.39 -24.28 18.78
C ASP A 188 31.76 -25.50 19.48
N GLU A 189 31.66 -25.47 20.81
CA GLU A 189 31.15 -26.58 21.61
C GLU A 189 29.86 -26.21 22.35
N LEU A 190 28.90 -27.14 22.29
CA LEU A 190 27.69 -27.08 23.08
C LEU A 190 27.89 -27.84 24.38
N TRP A 191 27.68 -27.16 25.50
CA TRP A 191 27.58 -27.77 26.82
C TRP A 191 26.10 -28.04 27.08
N LEU A 192 25.73 -29.31 27.16
CA LEU A 192 24.37 -29.76 27.40
C LEU A 192 24.30 -30.46 28.75
N ARG A 193 23.43 -29.96 29.64
CA ARG A 193 23.16 -30.60 30.92
C ARG A 193 22.15 -31.72 30.71
N GLN A 194 22.58 -32.95 30.98
CA GLN A 194 21.68 -34.10 31.10
C GLN A 194 21.87 -34.73 32.48
N SER A 195 20.80 -34.75 33.28
CA SER A 195 20.84 -35.19 34.67
C SER A 195 21.86 -34.38 35.51
N ASP A 196 22.90 -35.04 36.01
CA ASP A 196 23.94 -34.45 36.87
C ASP A 196 25.28 -34.20 36.14
N ASN A 197 25.30 -34.35 34.80
CA ASN A 197 26.50 -34.16 33.99
C ASN A 197 26.32 -33.06 32.95
N TYR A 198 27.40 -32.33 32.67
CA TYR A 198 27.55 -31.56 31.44
C TYR A 198 28.23 -32.42 30.38
N LEU A 199 27.51 -32.68 29.29
CA LEU A 199 28.00 -33.36 28.10
C LEU A 199 28.44 -32.31 27.07
N ILE A 200 29.61 -32.52 26.48
CA ILE A 200 30.20 -31.59 25.51
C ILE A 200 30.05 -32.17 24.11
N PHE A 201 29.40 -31.41 23.23
CA PHE A 201 29.20 -31.79 21.83
C PHE A 201 29.92 -30.83 20.88
N PRO A 202 30.62 -31.36 19.85
CA PRO A 202 31.30 -30.55 18.84
C PRO A 202 30.31 -29.93 17.85
N GLU A 203 30.77 -28.86 17.19
CA GLU A 203 30.02 -28.01 16.25
C GLU A 203 29.13 -28.77 15.26
N HIS A 204 29.73 -29.73 14.56
CA HIS A 204 29.07 -30.46 13.49
C HIS A 204 27.86 -31.28 13.97
N ILE A 205 27.84 -31.72 15.24
CA ILE A 205 26.73 -32.48 15.81
C ILE A 205 25.61 -31.52 16.18
N TRP A 206 25.91 -30.52 17.00
CA TRP A 206 24.85 -29.66 17.51
C TRP A 206 24.25 -28.76 16.43
N LYS A 207 25.03 -28.27 15.45
CA LYS A 207 24.48 -27.49 14.32
C LYS A 207 23.49 -28.31 13.49
N ARG A 208 23.83 -29.56 13.18
CA ARG A 208 22.93 -30.47 12.47
C ARG A 208 21.63 -30.72 13.24
N ASN A 209 21.73 -30.90 14.56
CA ASN A 209 20.57 -31.11 15.41
C ASN A 209 19.68 -29.85 15.48
N VAL A 210 20.26 -28.65 15.52
CA VAL A 210 19.51 -27.37 15.44
C VAL A 210 18.71 -27.28 14.14
N GLU A 211 19.33 -27.62 13.01
CA GLU A 211 18.65 -27.62 11.71
C GLU A 211 17.53 -28.65 11.64
N THR A 212 17.75 -29.84 12.22
CA THR A 212 16.77 -30.93 12.27
C THR A 212 15.54 -30.57 13.11
N ALA A 213 15.75 -29.87 14.23
CA ALA A 213 14.67 -29.35 15.08
C ALA A 213 13.98 -28.10 14.52
N GLY A 214 14.43 -27.58 13.37
CA GLY A 214 13.88 -26.36 12.77
C GLY A 214 14.04 -25.14 13.68
N LEU A 215 15.17 -25.06 14.39
CA LEU A 215 15.51 -23.95 15.28
C LEU A 215 16.54 -23.03 14.62
N SER A 216 16.55 -21.79 15.05
CA SER A 216 17.65 -20.85 14.87
C SER A 216 18.05 -20.32 16.25
N PHE A 217 19.30 -19.85 16.38
CA PHE A 217 19.77 -19.27 17.64
C PHE A 217 20.68 -18.09 17.37
N THR A 218 20.75 -17.21 18.36
CA THR A 218 21.72 -16.12 18.42
C THR A 218 22.38 -16.12 19.79
N LEU A 219 23.61 -15.62 19.86
CA LEU A 219 24.27 -15.41 21.16
C LEU A 219 23.66 -14.19 21.85
N ARG A 220 23.60 -14.24 23.19
CA ARG A 220 23.05 -13.15 24.01
C ARG A 220 23.69 -11.79 23.72
N GLN A 221 24.99 -11.75 23.43
CA GLN A 221 25.71 -10.50 23.17
C GLN A 221 25.31 -9.84 21.84
N GLU A 222 24.78 -10.62 20.90
CA GLU A 222 24.45 -10.19 19.54
C GLU A 222 22.97 -9.86 19.37
N SER A 223 22.11 -10.28 20.31
CA SER A 223 20.66 -10.12 20.21
C SER A 223 20.14 -8.94 21.05
N SER A 224 19.35 -8.08 20.42
CA SER A 224 18.64 -6.98 21.11
C SER A 224 17.39 -7.47 21.87
N SER A 225 16.83 -8.61 21.48
CA SER A 225 15.66 -9.23 22.08
C SER A 225 15.83 -10.75 22.15
N CYS A 226 15.59 -11.32 23.33
CA CYS A 226 15.79 -12.74 23.61
C CYS A 226 14.58 -13.28 24.37
N PHE A 227 13.56 -13.75 23.64
CA PHE A 227 12.28 -14.17 24.23
C PHE A 227 12.40 -15.52 24.95
N VAL A 228 13.06 -16.51 24.33
CA VAL A 228 13.28 -17.83 24.93
C VAL A 228 14.77 -18.05 25.15
N ARG A 229 15.19 -17.89 26.41
CA ARG A 229 16.59 -18.00 26.82
C ARG A 229 16.91 -19.35 27.45
N ARG A 230 18.03 -19.95 27.04
CA ARG A 230 18.68 -21.09 27.71
C ARG A 230 20.19 -20.83 27.79
N GLY A 231 20.71 -20.60 29.00
CA GLY A 231 22.10 -20.15 29.20
C GLY A 231 22.40 -18.84 28.47
N ASN A 232 23.39 -18.86 27.58
CA ASN A 232 23.78 -17.73 26.73
C ASN A 232 23.16 -17.79 25.31
N LEU A 233 22.21 -18.70 25.08
CA LEU A 233 21.52 -18.90 23.81
C LEU A 233 20.14 -18.25 23.83
N CYS A 234 19.84 -17.57 22.73
CA CYS A 234 18.52 -17.03 22.43
C CYS A 234 17.95 -17.82 21.27
N TRP A 235 16.97 -18.66 21.59
CA TRP A 235 16.31 -19.54 20.62
C TRP A 235 15.21 -18.81 19.88
N ASP A 236 15.10 -19.11 18.59
CA ASP A 236 14.00 -18.66 17.75
C ASP A 236 13.58 -19.80 16.79
N ALA A 237 12.37 -19.71 16.26
CA ALA A 237 11.92 -20.66 15.26
C ALA A 237 12.65 -20.37 13.95
N LYS A 238 13.10 -21.42 13.24
CA LYS A 238 13.68 -21.24 11.91
C LYS A 238 12.58 -20.76 10.96
N ASP A 239 12.65 -19.49 10.58
CA ASP A 239 11.60 -18.88 9.79
C ASP A 239 11.61 -19.45 8.35
N HIS A 240 10.47 -19.95 7.90
CA HIS A 240 10.21 -20.27 6.49
C HIS A 240 9.44 -19.12 5.81
N SER A 241 9.35 -17.97 6.47
CA SER A 241 8.75 -16.71 5.98
C SER A 241 9.21 -16.33 4.59
N ASP A 242 10.45 -16.63 4.19
CA ASP A 242 10.97 -16.18 2.90
C ASP A 242 10.22 -16.82 1.73
N LEU A 243 9.84 -18.10 1.83
CA LEU A 243 9.06 -18.76 0.79
C LEU A 243 7.61 -18.24 0.76
N LEU A 244 7.01 -17.99 1.93
CA LEU A 244 5.68 -17.39 2.05
C LEU A 244 5.65 -15.93 1.58
N ARG A 245 6.71 -15.16 1.87
CA ARG A 245 6.86 -13.78 1.46
C ARG A 245 7.09 -13.67 -0.03
N MET A 246 7.96 -14.51 -0.60
CA MET A 246 8.20 -14.55 -2.05
C MET A 246 6.95 -15.00 -2.82
N SER A 247 6.21 -15.99 -2.31
CA SER A 247 4.93 -16.39 -2.93
C SER A 247 3.87 -15.30 -2.83
N MET A 248 3.77 -14.58 -1.71
CA MET A 248 2.86 -13.45 -1.55
C MET A 248 3.19 -12.31 -2.52
N VAL A 249 4.47 -11.95 -2.67
CA VAL A 249 4.91 -10.93 -3.64
C VAL A 249 4.61 -11.37 -5.08
N ALA A 250 4.89 -12.62 -5.43
CA ALA A 250 4.59 -13.16 -6.76
C ALA A 250 3.08 -13.09 -7.10
N LEU A 251 2.21 -13.41 -6.13
CA LEU A 251 0.75 -13.31 -6.30
C LEU A 251 0.28 -11.87 -6.52
N VAL A 252 0.86 -10.90 -5.81
CA VAL A 252 0.55 -9.48 -6.01
C VAL A 252 0.94 -9.03 -7.42
N ILE A 253 2.14 -9.38 -7.87
CA ILE A 253 2.63 -9.04 -9.21
C ILE A 253 1.73 -9.67 -10.28
N ALA A 254 1.36 -10.94 -10.14
CA ALA A 254 0.46 -11.62 -11.06
C ALA A 254 -0.91 -10.93 -11.16
N ASN A 255 -1.48 -10.48 -10.03
CA ASN A 255 -2.74 -9.74 -10.02
C ASN A 255 -2.64 -8.39 -10.73
N ILE A 256 -1.53 -7.65 -10.54
CA ILE A 256 -1.30 -6.39 -11.23
C ILE A 256 -1.27 -6.60 -12.75
N PHE A 257 -0.57 -7.62 -13.24
CA PHE A 257 -0.54 -7.94 -14.67
C PHE A 257 -1.93 -8.33 -15.22
N LEU A 258 -2.73 -9.08 -14.46
CA LEU A 258 -4.10 -9.42 -14.85
C LEU A 258 -4.98 -8.17 -14.98
N VAL A 259 -4.90 -7.25 -14.02
CA VAL A 259 -5.67 -5.99 -14.06
C VAL A 259 -5.23 -5.10 -15.21
N LEU A 260 -3.92 -4.96 -15.44
CA LEU A 260 -3.38 -4.20 -16.57
C LEU A 260 -3.80 -4.82 -17.91
N GLY A 261 -3.69 -6.14 -18.06
CA GLY A 261 -4.13 -6.86 -19.25
C GLY A 261 -5.62 -6.66 -19.52
N TRP A 262 -6.46 -6.76 -18.49
CA TRP A 262 -7.89 -6.50 -18.60
C TRP A 262 -8.21 -5.05 -19.00
N SER A 263 -7.51 -4.09 -18.41
CA SER A 263 -7.67 -2.67 -18.73
C SER A 263 -7.31 -2.36 -20.20
N VAL A 264 -6.17 -2.87 -20.66
CA VAL A 264 -5.72 -2.71 -22.06
C VAL A 264 -6.69 -3.39 -23.02
N TYR A 265 -7.14 -4.60 -22.71
CA TYR A 265 -8.13 -5.31 -23.51
C TYR A 265 -9.42 -4.48 -23.66
N ARG A 266 -9.99 -4.02 -22.54
CA ARG A 266 -11.21 -3.22 -22.52
C ARG A 266 -11.05 -1.89 -23.27
N TRP A 267 -9.92 -1.23 -23.13
CA TRP A 267 -9.59 -0.01 -23.85
C TRP A 267 -9.58 -0.22 -25.37
N ASN A 268 -8.92 -1.27 -25.83
CA ASN A 268 -8.84 -1.60 -27.26
C ASN A 268 -10.21 -1.94 -27.85
N THR A 269 -11.03 -2.73 -27.15
CA THR A 269 -12.40 -3.05 -27.59
C THR A 269 -13.24 -1.78 -27.74
N LYS A 270 -13.22 -0.89 -26.74
CA LYS A 270 -13.95 0.39 -26.82
C LYS A 270 -13.47 1.27 -27.96
N ARG A 271 -12.17 1.31 -28.20
CA ARG A 271 -11.59 2.09 -29.29
C ARG A 271 -12.01 1.55 -30.66
N GLN A 272 -12.15 0.24 -30.82
CA GLN A 272 -12.64 -0.38 -32.06
C GLN A 272 -14.14 -0.11 -32.28
N GLU A 273 -14.96 -0.18 -31.24
CA GLU A 273 -16.38 0.20 -31.32
C GLU A 273 -16.56 1.66 -31.78
N MET A 274 -15.77 2.58 -31.24
CA MET A 274 -15.84 4.00 -31.64
C MET A 274 -15.39 4.21 -33.10
N LYS A 275 -14.29 3.57 -33.51
CA LYS A 275 -13.79 3.67 -34.90
C LYS A 275 -14.78 3.09 -35.91
N SER A 276 -15.40 1.96 -35.62
CA SER A 276 -16.39 1.34 -36.51
C SER A 276 -17.64 2.19 -36.66
N ARG A 277 -18.17 2.76 -35.55
CA ARG A 277 -19.30 3.70 -35.60
C ARG A 277 -18.97 4.95 -36.42
N MET A 278 -17.78 5.50 -36.23
CA MET A 278 -17.34 6.68 -36.97
C MET A 278 -17.22 6.42 -38.47
N LEU A 279 -16.63 5.28 -38.84
CA LEU A 279 -16.47 4.88 -40.24
C LEU A 279 -17.84 4.64 -40.92
N ILE A 280 -18.79 4.01 -40.21
CA ILE A 280 -20.16 3.81 -40.73
C ILE A 280 -20.85 5.16 -40.97
N LEU A 281 -20.78 6.08 -40.00
CA LEU A 281 -21.39 7.41 -40.14
C LEU A 281 -20.74 8.24 -41.25
N GLN A 282 -19.42 8.14 -41.42
CA GLN A 282 -18.69 8.82 -42.48
C GLN A 282 -19.09 8.29 -43.87
N ILE A 283 -19.22 6.96 -44.03
CA ILE A 283 -19.67 6.34 -45.27
C ILE A 283 -21.12 6.74 -45.56
N LEU A 284 -22.03 6.66 -44.59
CA LEU A 284 -23.42 7.08 -44.76
C LEU A 284 -23.54 8.54 -45.23
N THR A 285 -22.74 9.44 -44.65
CA THR A 285 -22.74 10.86 -45.03
C THR A 285 -22.17 11.08 -46.43
N HIS A 286 -21.20 10.26 -46.85
CA HIS A 286 -20.64 10.32 -48.20
C HIS A 286 -21.63 9.81 -49.25
N GLU A 287 -22.26 8.66 -48.99
CA GLU A 287 -23.21 8.02 -49.91
C GLU A 287 -24.54 8.78 -50.04
N LEU A 288 -24.93 9.56 -49.02
CA LEU A 288 -26.10 10.44 -49.08
C LEU A 288 -25.84 11.75 -49.85
N ARG A 289 -24.58 12.19 -49.99
CA ARG A 289 -24.26 13.45 -50.66
C ARG A 289 -24.61 13.41 -52.15
N THR A 290 -24.31 12.31 -52.80
CA THR A 290 -24.52 12.10 -54.24
C THR A 290 -26.01 12.16 -54.64
N PRO A 291 -26.94 11.44 -53.99
CA PRO A 291 -28.37 11.56 -54.30
C PRO A 291 -28.93 12.94 -53.91
N ILE A 292 -28.47 13.56 -52.81
CA ILE A 292 -28.90 14.92 -52.45
C ILE A 292 -28.47 15.93 -53.52
N ALA A 293 -27.22 15.89 -53.96
CA ALA A 293 -26.71 16.78 -55.02
C ALA A 293 -27.48 16.58 -56.34
N SER A 294 -27.76 15.34 -56.72
CA SER A 294 -28.56 15.03 -57.91
C SER A 294 -29.98 15.59 -57.79
N LEU A 295 -30.68 15.33 -56.68
CA LEU A 295 -32.03 15.85 -56.43
C LEU A 295 -32.07 17.38 -56.46
N SER A 296 -31.00 18.00 -55.98
CA SER A 296 -30.85 19.46 -55.97
C SER A 296 -30.68 20.07 -57.35
N LEU A 297 -29.91 19.41 -58.22
CA LEU A 297 -29.74 19.82 -59.61
C LEU A 297 -31.06 19.68 -60.38
N THR A 298 -31.81 18.59 -60.13
CA THR A 298 -33.14 18.39 -60.71
C THR A 298 -34.12 19.48 -60.28
N VAL A 299 -34.15 19.81 -58.98
CA VAL A 299 -34.97 20.89 -58.44
C VAL A 299 -34.55 22.26 -59.00
N GLU A 300 -33.26 22.53 -59.12
CA GLU A 300 -32.74 23.76 -59.74
C GLU A 300 -33.11 23.87 -61.23
N GLY A 301 -33.14 22.75 -61.94
CA GLY A 301 -33.62 22.68 -63.34
C GLY A 301 -35.07 23.12 -63.46
N PHE A 302 -35.96 22.56 -62.62
CA PHE A 302 -37.36 22.97 -62.57
C PHE A 302 -37.55 24.43 -62.13
N ARG A 303 -36.66 24.97 -61.29
CA ARG A 303 -36.70 26.38 -60.87
C ARG A 303 -36.48 27.33 -62.05
N ARG A 304 -35.71 26.93 -63.07
CA ARG A 304 -35.48 27.74 -64.28
C ARG A 304 -36.69 27.79 -65.21
N GLU A 305 -37.57 26.80 -65.13
CA GLU A 305 -38.80 26.70 -65.91
C GLU A 305 -40.04 27.05 -65.06
N PHE A 306 -39.83 27.72 -63.93
CA PHE A 306 -40.88 28.02 -62.94
C PHE A 306 -42.07 28.80 -63.53
N GLU A 307 -41.81 29.71 -64.48
CA GLU A 307 -42.86 30.48 -65.16
C GLU A 307 -43.76 29.64 -66.09
N GLN A 308 -43.38 28.40 -66.42
CA GLN A 308 -44.14 27.49 -67.29
C GLN A 308 -44.90 26.40 -66.51
N LEU A 309 -44.75 26.35 -65.18
CA LEU A 309 -45.44 25.39 -64.32
C LEU A 309 -46.90 25.82 -64.08
N PRO A 310 -47.87 24.88 -64.04
CA PRO A 310 -49.25 25.19 -63.70
C PRO A 310 -49.38 25.76 -62.28
N GLU A 311 -50.27 26.75 -62.10
CA GLU A 311 -50.46 27.42 -60.79
C GLU A 311 -50.76 26.45 -59.64
N THR A 312 -51.41 25.33 -59.93
CA THR A 312 -51.79 24.29 -58.97
C THR A 312 -50.61 23.53 -58.36
N VAL A 313 -49.38 23.72 -58.83
CA VAL A 313 -48.18 22.95 -58.39
C VAL A 313 -47.11 23.85 -57.77
N TYR A 314 -47.38 25.16 -57.66
CA TYR A 314 -46.40 26.12 -57.16
C TYR A 314 -46.03 25.89 -55.69
N ASP A 315 -47.01 25.57 -54.85
CA ASP A 315 -46.78 25.32 -53.43
C ASP A 315 -46.01 24.02 -53.20
N GLU A 316 -46.29 22.96 -53.96
CA GLU A 316 -45.56 21.69 -53.93
C GLU A 316 -44.12 21.87 -54.38
N PHE A 317 -43.90 22.65 -55.44
CA PHE A 317 -42.55 22.92 -55.95
C PHE A 317 -41.72 23.78 -54.98
N ARG A 318 -42.35 24.81 -54.39
CA ARG A 318 -41.72 25.63 -53.34
C ARG A 318 -41.29 24.77 -52.15
N ARG A 319 -42.17 23.89 -51.67
CA ARG A 319 -41.85 22.93 -50.58
C ARG A 319 -40.71 21.99 -50.98
N LEU A 320 -40.68 21.50 -52.21
CA LEU A 320 -39.60 20.63 -52.71
C LEU A 320 -38.25 21.37 -52.74
N CYS A 321 -38.23 22.65 -53.11
CA CYS A 321 -37.04 23.50 -53.06
C CYS A 321 -36.53 23.68 -51.63
N GLU A 322 -37.44 23.98 -50.70
CA GLU A 322 -37.12 24.16 -49.27
C GLU A 322 -36.60 22.84 -48.66
N ASP A 323 -37.24 21.70 -48.94
CA ASP A 323 -36.82 20.38 -48.47
C ASP A 323 -35.45 19.97 -49.03
N SER A 324 -35.18 20.25 -50.31
CA SER A 324 -33.87 20.01 -50.93
C SER A 324 -32.75 20.84 -50.29
N ARG A 325 -33.02 22.13 -50.02
CA ARG A 325 -32.09 23.02 -49.31
C ARG A 325 -31.84 22.53 -47.89
N ARG A 326 -32.89 22.12 -47.17
CA ARG A 326 -32.80 21.57 -45.81
C ARG A 326 -32.01 20.26 -45.77
N LEU A 327 -32.21 19.36 -46.73
CA LEU A 327 -31.45 18.11 -46.84
C LEU A 327 -29.95 18.38 -47.09
N ARG A 328 -29.62 19.36 -47.93
CA ARG A 328 -28.23 19.77 -48.16
C ARG A 328 -27.59 20.32 -46.89
N GLN A 329 -28.28 21.23 -46.22
CA GLN A 329 -27.82 21.81 -44.95
C GLN A 329 -27.62 20.74 -43.88
N LEU A 330 -28.53 19.77 -43.76
CA LEU A 330 -28.40 18.65 -42.83
C LEU A 330 -27.22 17.73 -43.17
N ALA A 331 -26.95 17.49 -44.44
CA ALA A 331 -25.80 16.69 -44.87
C ALA A 331 -24.46 17.40 -44.58
N GLU A 332 -24.39 18.72 -44.79
CA GLU A 332 -23.22 19.55 -44.46
C GLU A 332 -23.01 19.67 -42.94
N ALA A 333 -24.07 19.93 -42.19
CA ALA A 333 -24.12 19.87 -40.73
C ALA A 333 -23.61 18.54 -40.16
N SER A 334 -24.04 17.42 -40.76
CA SER A 334 -23.63 16.07 -40.36
C SER A 334 -22.15 15.82 -40.65
N LYS A 335 -21.61 16.36 -41.74
CA LYS A 335 -20.17 16.33 -42.04
C LYS A 335 -19.37 17.07 -40.96
N ASP A 336 -19.79 18.28 -40.57
CA ASP A 336 -19.08 19.04 -39.55
C ASP A 336 -19.19 18.38 -38.17
N TYR A 337 -20.31 17.75 -37.84
CA TYR A 337 -20.44 16.93 -36.64
C TYR A 337 -19.48 15.73 -36.66
N LEU A 338 -19.33 15.05 -37.80
CA LEU A 338 -18.44 13.89 -37.97
C LEU A 338 -16.98 14.25 -38.22
N GLN A 339 -16.64 15.52 -38.47
CA GLN A 339 -15.25 15.94 -38.67
C GLN A 339 -14.73 16.77 -37.49
N SER A 340 -15.61 17.25 -36.60
CA SER A 340 -15.30 18.21 -35.54
C SER A 340 -15.33 17.61 -34.13
N ASP A 341 -14.71 16.44 -33.94
CA ASP A 341 -14.45 15.93 -32.59
C ASP A 341 -13.44 16.81 -31.80
N ASN A 342 -12.95 17.94 -32.36
CA ASN A 342 -11.94 18.78 -31.70
C ASN A 342 -11.95 20.29 -32.03
N LYS A 343 -12.96 20.87 -32.68
CA LYS A 343 -13.00 22.34 -32.93
C LYS A 343 -14.22 23.01 -32.27
N PRO A 344 -14.02 24.16 -31.57
CA PRO A 344 -15.12 24.93 -31.01
C PRO A 344 -16.05 25.44 -32.13
N LEU A 345 -17.35 25.43 -31.87
CA LEU A 345 -18.36 25.99 -32.79
C LEU A 345 -18.11 27.51 -32.95
N ALA A 346 -18.18 28.02 -34.18
CA ALA A 346 -18.06 29.47 -34.43
C ALA A 346 -19.19 30.22 -33.71
N THR A 347 -18.92 31.36 -33.10
CA THR A 347 -19.91 32.21 -32.43
C THR A 347 -19.74 33.64 -32.90
N ASP A 348 -20.86 34.29 -33.19
CA ASP A 348 -20.91 35.65 -33.71
C ASP A 348 -21.71 36.54 -32.75
N TRP A 349 -21.38 37.83 -32.73
CA TRP A 349 -22.14 38.82 -31.96
C TRP A 349 -23.47 39.12 -32.66
N VAL A 350 -24.58 38.91 -31.95
CA VAL A 350 -25.92 39.30 -32.36
C VAL A 350 -26.24 40.62 -31.66
N PRO A 351 -26.40 41.74 -32.38
CA PRO A 351 -26.65 43.05 -31.76
C PRO A 351 -27.99 43.17 -31.02
N SER A 352 -29.04 42.55 -31.55
CA SER A 352 -30.37 42.45 -30.95
C SER A 352 -30.89 41.02 -31.09
N VAL A 353 -30.99 40.31 -29.97
CA VAL A 353 -31.58 38.95 -29.95
C VAL A 353 -33.08 39.03 -30.25
N LYS A 354 -33.74 40.11 -29.83
CA LYS A 354 -35.16 40.35 -30.11
C LYS A 354 -35.42 40.45 -31.60
N GLU A 355 -34.72 41.35 -32.29
CA GLU A 355 -34.91 41.61 -33.73
C GLU A 355 -34.58 40.37 -34.57
N TRP A 356 -33.53 39.63 -34.18
CA TRP A 356 -33.17 38.37 -34.82
C TRP A 356 -34.28 37.31 -34.75
N LEU A 357 -34.90 37.14 -33.58
CA LEU A 357 -35.97 36.16 -33.40
C LEU A 357 -37.30 36.62 -34.02
N GLU A 358 -37.64 37.90 -33.94
CA GLU A 358 -38.83 38.47 -34.60
C GLU A 358 -38.76 38.26 -36.11
N PHE A 359 -37.65 38.64 -36.74
CA PHE A 359 -37.44 38.42 -38.18
C PHE A 359 -37.62 36.94 -38.57
N LYS A 360 -37.09 36.04 -37.75
CA LYS A 360 -37.15 34.60 -37.99
C LYS A 360 -38.57 34.03 -37.85
N ILE A 361 -39.35 34.52 -36.89
CA ILE A 361 -40.74 34.10 -36.68
C ILE A 361 -41.62 34.62 -37.80
N GLU A 362 -41.43 35.88 -38.21
CA GLU A 362 -42.16 36.50 -39.32
C GLU A 362 -41.90 35.78 -40.64
N GLU A 363 -40.63 35.48 -40.96
CA GLU A 363 -40.23 34.86 -42.22
C GLU A 363 -40.75 33.41 -42.35
N GLU A 364 -40.68 32.61 -41.29
CA GLU A 364 -40.95 31.16 -41.37
C GLU A 364 -42.34 30.73 -40.88
N PHE A 365 -43.03 31.55 -40.07
CA PHE A 365 -44.25 31.12 -39.35
C PHE A 365 -45.45 32.08 -39.43
N ASN A 366 -45.38 33.15 -40.23
CA ASN A 366 -46.50 34.06 -40.55
C ASN A 366 -47.30 34.57 -39.32
N ASN A 367 -46.65 34.92 -38.21
CA ASN A 367 -47.25 35.45 -36.97
C ASN A 367 -48.24 34.54 -36.22
N ASN A 368 -48.23 33.23 -36.47
CA ASN A 368 -49.06 32.28 -35.71
C ASN A 368 -48.47 31.88 -34.34
N ILE A 369 -47.41 32.55 -33.90
CA ILE A 369 -46.66 32.25 -32.67
C ILE A 369 -46.62 33.51 -31.83
N GLU A 370 -47.02 33.41 -30.56
CA GLU A 370 -46.89 34.51 -29.61
C GLU A 370 -45.43 34.59 -29.14
N PHE A 371 -44.76 35.71 -29.41
CA PHE A 371 -43.37 35.93 -29.01
C PHE A 371 -43.29 36.87 -27.81
N VAL A 372 -42.61 36.43 -26.75
CA VAL A 372 -42.38 37.21 -25.54
C VAL A 372 -40.88 37.15 -25.20
N ILE A 373 -40.29 38.33 -24.96
CA ILE A 373 -38.91 38.46 -24.48
C ILE A 373 -38.86 39.45 -23.31
N ASN A 374 -38.09 39.14 -22.28
CA ASN A 374 -37.99 39.99 -21.09
C ASN A 374 -37.18 41.27 -21.34
N GLU A 375 -36.02 41.15 -21.99
CA GLU A 375 -35.08 42.24 -22.24
C GLU A 375 -34.29 41.94 -23.51
N ASP A 376 -34.15 42.94 -24.39
CA ASP A 376 -33.32 42.82 -25.58
C ASP A 376 -31.85 43.08 -25.25
N ILE A 377 -30.97 42.20 -25.73
CA ILE A 377 -29.54 42.22 -25.41
C ILE A 377 -28.70 41.91 -26.65
N ALA A 378 -27.46 42.41 -26.64
CA ALA A 378 -26.43 41.93 -27.54
C ALA A 378 -25.77 40.68 -26.94
N ALA A 379 -25.76 39.57 -27.69
CA ALA A 379 -25.24 38.30 -27.21
C ALA A 379 -24.35 37.60 -28.24
N LYS A 380 -23.26 37.02 -27.77
CA LYS A 380 -22.39 36.18 -28.59
C LYS A 380 -22.93 34.76 -28.65
N LEU A 381 -23.42 34.35 -29.81
CA LEU A 381 -24.18 33.12 -30.02
C LEU A 381 -23.76 32.39 -31.29
N ASN A 382 -24.03 31.08 -31.36
CA ASN A 382 -24.03 30.38 -32.64
C ASN A 382 -25.41 30.55 -33.29
N VAL A 383 -25.55 31.60 -34.10
CA VAL A 383 -26.82 32.00 -34.74
C VAL A 383 -27.42 30.86 -35.56
N TYR A 384 -26.60 30.17 -36.35
CA TYR A 384 -27.03 29.09 -37.23
C TYR A 384 -27.62 27.90 -36.45
N TRP A 385 -26.88 27.38 -35.48
CA TRP A 385 -27.30 26.18 -34.74
C TRP A 385 -28.39 26.47 -33.72
N LEU A 386 -28.35 27.62 -33.05
CA LEU A 386 -29.42 28.02 -32.14
C LEU A 386 -30.72 28.27 -32.91
N GLY A 387 -30.65 28.99 -34.03
CA GLY A 387 -31.79 29.19 -34.93
C GLY A 387 -32.39 27.86 -35.39
N THR A 388 -31.54 26.94 -35.86
CA THR A 388 -31.97 25.58 -36.25
C THR A 388 -32.64 24.82 -35.10
N CYS A 389 -32.15 24.97 -33.87
CA CYS A 389 -32.76 24.33 -32.71
C CYS A 389 -34.16 24.86 -32.44
N ILE A 390 -34.31 26.20 -32.44
CA ILE A 390 -35.58 26.89 -32.23
C ILE A 390 -36.60 26.50 -33.30
N ASP A 391 -36.21 26.49 -34.58
CA ASP A 391 -37.10 26.09 -35.68
C ASP A 391 -37.63 24.67 -35.50
N ASN A 392 -36.77 23.73 -35.09
CA ASN A 392 -37.19 22.36 -34.90
C ASN A 392 -38.19 22.23 -33.75
N LEU A 393 -38.01 22.97 -32.67
CA LEU A 393 -38.94 22.96 -31.54
C LEU A 393 -40.28 23.60 -31.92
N ILE A 394 -40.25 24.76 -32.57
CA ILE A 394 -41.46 25.46 -33.03
C ILE A 394 -42.23 24.61 -34.04
N ARG A 395 -41.56 24.04 -35.04
CA ARG A 395 -42.20 23.15 -36.03
C ARG A 395 -42.82 21.91 -35.37
N ASN A 396 -42.20 21.38 -34.33
CA ASN A 396 -42.77 20.28 -33.56
C ASN A 396 -44.03 20.73 -32.80
N ALA A 397 -44.00 21.90 -32.15
CA ALA A 397 -45.15 22.45 -31.44
C ALA A 397 -46.33 22.75 -32.38
N VAL A 398 -46.07 23.33 -33.56
CA VAL A 398 -47.11 23.64 -34.57
C VAL A 398 -47.70 22.37 -35.19
N LYS A 399 -46.87 21.35 -35.47
CA LYS A 399 -47.31 20.14 -36.19
C LYS A 399 -47.94 19.07 -35.28
N TYR A 400 -47.42 18.93 -34.06
CA TYR A 400 -47.79 17.84 -33.15
C TYR A 400 -48.33 18.34 -31.80
N GLY A 401 -48.14 19.61 -31.46
CA GLY A 401 -48.65 20.22 -30.23
C GLY A 401 -50.05 20.79 -30.38
N VAL A 402 -50.49 21.53 -29.37
CA VAL A 402 -51.82 22.17 -29.32
C VAL A 402 -51.66 23.69 -29.22
N ALA A 403 -52.34 24.44 -30.10
CA ALA A 403 -52.30 25.90 -30.09
C ALA A 403 -52.99 26.49 -28.82
N PRO A 404 -52.60 27.70 -28.37
CA PRO A 404 -51.57 28.58 -28.92
C PRO A 404 -50.13 28.11 -28.62
N VAL A 405 -49.21 28.40 -29.55
CA VAL A 405 -47.77 28.17 -29.37
C VAL A 405 -47.11 29.49 -28.95
N VAL A 406 -46.36 29.47 -27.85
CA VAL A 406 -45.68 30.65 -27.29
C VAL A 406 -44.17 30.43 -27.27
N LEU A 407 -43.41 31.39 -27.79
CA LEU A 407 -41.96 31.46 -27.66
C LEU A 407 -41.62 32.48 -26.56
N ASP A 408 -41.26 32.00 -25.37
CA ASP A 408 -40.85 32.81 -24.22
C ASP A 408 -39.32 32.77 -24.07
N VAL A 409 -38.68 33.92 -24.26
CA VAL A 409 -37.23 34.09 -24.17
C VAL A 409 -36.88 34.91 -22.95
N THR A 410 -36.09 34.31 -22.06
CA THR A 410 -35.52 34.99 -20.90
C THR A 410 -34.01 35.15 -21.08
N THR A 411 -33.57 36.39 -21.20
CA THR A 411 -32.16 36.78 -21.34
C THR A 411 -31.56 37.12 -19.97
N SER A 412 -30.29 36.78 -19.77
CA SER A 412 -29.52 37.09 -18.55
C SER A 412 -28.04 37.26 -18.89
N LYS A 413 -27.25 37.86 -17.99
CA LYS A 413 -25.82 38.18 -18.23
C LYS A 413 -24.91 37.00 -18.61
N GLN A 414 -25.34 35.76 -18.33
CA GLN A 414 -24.50 34.56 -18.52
C GLN A 414 -25.18 33.47 -19.36
N LYS A 415 -26.49 33.61 -19.63
CA LYS A 415 -27.24 32.63 -20.40
C LYS A 415 -28.51 33.21 -21.01
N ILE A 416 -28.92 32.65 -22.13
CA ILE A 416 -30.24 32.85 -22.72
C ILE A 416 -31.05 31.57 -22.52
N THR A 417 -32.27 31.73 -22.03
CA THR A 417 -33.23 30.64 -21.84
C THR A 417 -34.36 30.80 -22.84
N VAL A 418 -34.51 29.85 -23.75
CA VAL A 418 -35.57 29.84 -24.76
C VAL A 418 -36.58 28.76 -24.40
N LYS A 419 -37.85 29.13 -24.22
CA LYS A 419 -38.95 28.21 -23.95
C LYS A 419 -39.92 28.21 -25.12
N VAL A 420 -40.21 27.02 -25.64
CA VAL A 420 -41.28 26.78 -26.61
C VAL A 420 -42.41 26.07 -25.88
N ILE A 421 -43.55 26.75 -25.75
CA ILE A 421 -44.70 26.32 -24.97
C ILE A 421 -45.88 26.01 -25.91
N ASP A 422 -46.53 24.87 -25.73
CA ASP A 422 -47.78 24.50 -26.40
C ASP A 422 -48.76 23.88 -25.38
N GLN A 423 -50.07 23.90 -25.67
CA GLN A 423 -51.12 23.40 -24.77
C GLN A 423 -51.24 21.86 -24.73
N GLY A 424 -50.21 21.14 -25.17
CA GLY A 424 -50.15 19.69 -25.06
C GLY A 424 -49.95 19.21 -23.61
N GLU A 425 -50.07 17.89 -23.44
CA GLU A 425 -50.05 17.23 -22.13
C GLU A 425 -48.70 16.56 -21.77
N LEU A 426 -47.62 16.86 -22.51
CA LEU A 426 -46.34 16.19 -22.30
C LEU A 426 -45.71 16.59 -20.97
N SER A 427 -45.17 15.59 -20.27
CA SER A 427 -44.52 15.76 -18.97
C SER A 427 -43.03 15.41 -19.03
N SER A 428 -42.30 15.72 -17.96
CA SER A 428 -40.88 15.36 -17.83
C SER A 428 -40.62 13.84 -17.90
N LYS A 429 -41.63 13.00 -17.64
CA LYS A 429 -41.54 11.54 -17.73
C LYS A 429 -41.42 11.05 -19.18
N ASP A 430 -42.04 11.77 -20.11
CA ASP A 430 -42.09 11.43 -21.53
C ASP A 430 -40.76 11.75 -22.23
N TRP A 431 -39.95 12.61 -21.62
CA TRP A 431 -38.66 13.08 -22.16
C TRP A 431 -37.68 11.95 -22.50
N ARG A 432 -37.69 10.84 -21.75
CA ARG A 432 -36.79 9.69 -21.99
C ARG A 432 -37.20 8.91 -23.25
N GLN A 433 -38.48 8.88 -23.57
CA GLN A 433 -39.00 8.17 -24.74
C GLN A 433 -38.90 9.05 -25.99
N LEU A 434 -39.20 10.35 -25.86
CA LEU A 434 -39.17 11.33 -26.96
C LEU A 434 -37.77 11.58 -27.54
N ARG A 435 -36.70 11.37 -26.77
CA ARG A 435 -35.31 11.51 -27.25
C ARG A 435 -34.79 10.35 -28.08
N LYS A 436 -35.50 9.22 -28.11
CA LYS A 436 -35.09 8.09 -28.95
C LYS A 436 -35.40 8.42 -30.41
N PRO A 437 -34.49 8.13 -31.36
CA PRO A 437 -34.79 8.29 -32.79
C PRO A 437 -36.03 7.49 -33.18
N PHE A 438 -36.99 8.14 -33.83
CA PHE A 438 -38.22 7.49 -34.32
C PHE A 438 -38.42 7.84 -35.80
N VAL A 439 -38.77 6.86 -36.63
CA VAL A 439 -39.04 7.09 -38.06
C VAL A 439 -40.55 7.15 -38.27
N SER A 440 -41.06 8.25 -38.82
CA SER A 440 -42.48 8.42 -39.15
C SER A 440 -42.68 8.62 -40.66
N LYS A 441 -43.91 8.42 -41.16
CA LYS A 441 -44.27 8.62 -42.58
C LYS A 441 -44.05 10.05 -43.09
N SER A 442 -43.81 11.02 -42.21
CA SER A 442 -43.71 12.46 -42.52
C SER A 442 -42.36 13.08 -42.09
N GLY A 443 -41.36 12.26 -41.76
CA GLY A 443 -40.00 12.73 -41.46
C GLY A 443 -39.14 11.73 -40.69
N LEU A 444 -37.81 11.96 -40.72
CA LEU A 444 -36.78 11.10 -40.11
C LEU A 444 -36.80 11.06 -38.56
N GLY A 445 -37.57 11.94 -37.91
CA GLY A 445 -37.72 12.05 -36.45
C GLY A 445 -36.41 12.20 -35.67
N LEU A 446 -35.41 12.81 -36.31
CA LEU A 446 -34.11 13.14 -35.72
C LEU A 446 -34.10 14.50 -35.01
N GLY A 447 -35.17 15.30 -35.13
CA GLY A 447 -35.21 16.71 -34.72
C GLY A 447 -34.81 16.94 -33.26
N LEU A 448 -35.45 16.26 -32.31
CA LEU A 448 -35.13 16.43 -30.88
C LEU A 448 -33.74 15.92 -30.51
N THR A 449 -33.26 14.87 -31.18
CA THR A 449 -31.88 14.35 -30.99
C THR A 449 -30.83 15.34 -31.50
N ILE A 450 -31.11 16.03 -32.62
CA ILE A 450 -30.24 17.09 -33.14
C ILE A 450 -30.22 18.28 -32.18
N VAL A 451 -31.38 18.71 -31.68
CA VAL A 451 -31.49 19.81 -30.70
C VAL A 451 -30.68 19.48 -29.44
N GLU A 452 -30.88 18.31 -28.83
CA GLU A 452 -30.16 17.90 -27.61
C GLU A 452 -28.64 17.86 -27.84
N SER A 453 -28.19 17.32 -28.98
CA SER A 453 -26.77 17.24 -29.33
C SER A 453 -26.14 18.62 -29.54
N MET A 454 -26.79 19.50 -30.31
CA MET A 454 -26.25 20.83 -30.60
C MET A 454 -26.27 21.75 -29.37
N VAL A 455 -27.32 21.67 -28.55
CA VAL A 455 -27.39 22.39 -27.27
C VAL A 455 -26.25 21.94 -26.34
N GLY A 456 -26.00 20.63 -26.24
CA GLY A 456 -24.86 20.11 -25.47
C GLY A 456 -23.51 20.62 -25.99
N ARG A 457 -23.32 20.70 -27.31
CA ARG A 457 -22.09 21.26 -27.93
C ARG A 457 -21.93 22.77 -27.70
N MET A 458 -23.03 23.51 -27.59
CA MET A 458 -23.01 24.92 -27.19
C MET A 458 -22.79 25.11 -25.68
N GLY A 459 -22.57 24.03 -24.91
CA GLY A 459 -22.40 24.08 -23.45
C GLY A 459 -23.72 24.27 -22.69
N GLY A 460 -24.85 24.17 -23.39
CA GLY A 460 -26.18 24.37 -22.86
C GLY A 460 -26.87 23.10 -22.37
N LYS A 461 -28.12 23.25 -21.91
CA LYS A 461 -28.98 22.15 -21.46
C LYS A 461 -30.37 22.25 -22.07
N MET A 462 -30.96 21.09 -22.35
CA MET A 462 -32.34 20.98 -22.83
C MET A 462 -33.18 20.19 -21.82
N SER A 463 -34.39 20.67 -21.53
CA SER A 463 -35.34 19.99 -20.65
C SER A 463 -36.78 20.11 -21.16
N LEU A 464 -37.63 19.20 -20.71
CA LEU A 464 -39.07 19.20 -20.98
C LEU A 464 -39.83 19.25 -19.65
N VAL A 465 -40.75 20.21 -19.53
CA VAL A 465 -41.63 20.42 -18.38
C VAL A 465 -43.07 20.51 -18.88
N GLY A 466 -44.06 20.17 -18.05
CA GLY A 466 -45.47 20.33 -18.39
C GLY A 466 -46.39 19.51 -17.49
N PRO A 467 -47.72 19.56 -17.72
CA PRO A 467 -48.41 20.45 -18.67
C PRO A 467 -48.53 21.92 -18.20
N PRO A 468 -48.60 22.93 -19.11
CA PRO A 468 -48.56 22.79 -20.57
C PRO A 468 -47.16 22.37 -21.07
N THR A 469 -47.10 21.62 -22.17
CA THR A 469 -45.86 21.15 -22.79
C THR A 469 -44.89 22.32 -22.99
N THR A 470 -43.72 22.26 -22.36
CA THR A 470 -42.72 23.32 -22.39
C THR A 470 -41.33 22.73 -22.63
N PHE A 471 -40.77 22.97 -23.81
CA PHE A 471 -39.37 22.67 -24.10
C PHE A 471 -38.50 23.87 -23.73
N ILE A 472 -37.49 23.65 -22.90
CA ILE A 472 -36.59 24.70 -22.38
C ILE A 472 -35.18 24.44 -22.87
N LEU A 473 -34.58 25.42 -23.54
CA LEU A 473 -33.17 25.46 -23.93
C LEU A 473 -32.45 26.51 -23.10
N GLU A 474 -31.41 26.11 -22.37
CA GLU A 474 -30.52 27.01 -21.64
C GLU A 474 -29.18 27.05 -22.37
N ILE A 475 -28.80 28.20 -22.94
CA ILE A 475 -27.56 28.38 -23.69
C ILE A 475 -26.67 29.39 -22.97
N PRO A 476 -25.43 29.04 -22.58
CA PRO A 476 -24.50 30.02 -22.03
C PRO A 476 -24.10 31.01 -23.12
N CYS A 477 -24.07 32.30 -22.80
CA CYS A 477 -23.70 33.35 -23.73
C CYS A 477 -22.95 34.48 -23.02
N GLU A 478 -22.03 35.12 -23.74
CA GLU A 478 -21.44 36.39 -23.35
C GLU A 478 -22.39 37.51 -23.80
N THR A 479 -22.85 38.33 -22.88
CA THR A 479 -23.72 39.48 -23.17
C THR A 479 -22.95 40.77 -23.03
N ASP A 480 -23.05 41.66 -24.01
CA ASP A 480 -22.52 43.02 -23.88
C ASP A 480 -23.58 43.89 -23.21
N THR A 481 -23.64 43.87 -21.88
CA THR A 481 -24.37 44.90 -21.14
C THR A 481 -23.47 46.11 -20.96
N ALA A 482 -23.09 46.75 -22.07
CA ALA A 482 -22.58 48.11 -22.05
C ALA A 482 -23.79 49.04 -21.81
N SER A 483 -23.96 49.42 -20.53
CA SER A 483 -24.46 50.72 -20.07
C SER A 483 -25.26 51.56 -21.08
N CYS A 484 -26.57 51.66 -20.88
CA CYS A 484 -27.26 52.93 -21.10
C CYS A 484 -26.69 54.00 -20.17
#